data_AF-A0A1J5CC47-F1
#
_entry.id   AF-A0A1J5CC47-F1
#
_cell.length_a   1.000
_cell.length_b   1.000
_cell.length_c   1.000
_cell.angle_alpha   90.00
_cell.angle_beta   90.00
_cell.angle_gamma   90.00
#
_symmetry.space_group_name_H-M   'P 1'
#
loop_
_entity.id
_entity.type
_entity.pdbx_description
1 polymer ?
#
loop_
_entity_poly.entity_id
_entity_poly.type
_entity_poly.pdbx_seq_one_letter_code
_entity_poly.pdbx_strand_id
1 'polypeptide(L)'
;MPLLVVVICIISGLVPLPLLAQVSAPDSVVVPGTPPISFRDVANHVRLLEFVVGCRATSLQKDVFLNAIKKTPKSGMKDCREHLLQARELIQSMGSMGDRERETIRGLLFNDFSETATSDKADPASGLFLDLKRNCDQTVFGSGSAKVSRQCLDAFCEYVGFFMNPEKPVILSGAQRKMVSEQASRLFPSLSPEVQKDFAGFDRIWFFLRASMASGKSARDRFLTLLRNAGKASPDPKKSLSLPLMETLLLPSVWEEAAGAAKALGDKGTGWPSSLEIIVW
;
A
#
# COMPACT_ATOMS: atom_id res chain seq x y z
N MET A 1 25.42 -11.76 10.32
CA MET A 1 24.28 -12.13 11.19
C MET A 1 23.22 -11.06 10.98
N PRO A 2 22.03 -11.37 10.45
CA PRO A 2 21.09 -10.33 10.07
C PRO A 2 20.50 -9.69 11.34
N LEU A 3 20.38 -8.36 11.33
CA LEU A 3 19.92 -7.54 12.45
C LEU A 3 18.54 -7.96 12.97
N LEU A 4 17.73 -8.61 12.12
CA LEU A 4 16.41 -9.13 12.47
C LEU A 4 16.43 -10.09 13.68
N VAL A 5 17.45 -10.94 13.80
CA VAL A 5 17.61 -11.86 14.94
C VAL A 5 17.92 -11.10 16.23
N VAL A 6 18.68 -10.00 16.13
CA VAL A 6 19.04 -9.17 17.29
C VAL A 6 17.84 -8.35 17.78
N VAL A 7 16.99 -7.86 16.87
CA VAL A 7 15.76 -7.14 17.23
C VAL A 7 14.76 -8.07 17.94
N ILE A 8 14.66 -9.33 17.49
CA ILE A 8 13.81 -10.34 18.15
C ILE A 8 14.31 -10.66 19.56
N CYS A 9 15.63 -10.78 19.76
CA CYS A 9 16.21 -11.07 21.08
C CYS A 9 16.02 -9.96 22.12
N ILE A 10 15.89 -8.69 21.71
CA ILE A 10 15.61 -7.56 22.63
C ILE A 10 14.15 -7.58 23.11
N ILE A 11 13.24 -8.17 22.32
CA ILE A 11 11.78 -8.19 22.60
C ILE A 11 11.38 -9.44 23.43
N SER A 12 12.25 -10.45 23.56
CA SER A 12 12.02 -11.68 24.34
C SER A 12 11.87 -11.49 25.86
N GLY A 13 11.87 -10.25 26.36
CA GLY A 13 11.49 -9.93 27.73
C GLY A 13 9.97 -9.99 27.97
N LEU A 14 9.43 -11.20 28.12
CA LEU A 14 8.22 -11.55 28.90
C LEU A 14 7.02 -10.60 28.77
N VAL A 15 6.16 -10.81 27.76
CA VAL A 15 4.73 -10.51 27.89
C VAL A 15 3.92 -11.66 27.26
N PRO A 16 3.04 -12.34 28.02
CA PRO A 16 2.17 -13.37 27.46
C PRO A 16 1.10 -12.71 26.54
N LEU A 17 1.11 -13.08 25.26
CA LEU A 17 0.11 -12.65 24.27
C LEU A 17 -1.20 -13.42 24.47
N PRO A 18 -2.37 -12.75 24.53
CA PRO A 18 -3.65 -13.44 24.41
C PRO A 18 -3.85 -13.91 22.97
N LEU A 19 -4.02 -15.23 22.82
CA LEU A 19 -4.27 -15.92 21.56
C LEU A 19 -5.69 -15.60 21.06
N LEU A 20 -5.85 -14.51 20.30
CA LEU A 20 -7.08 -14.31 19.52
C LEU A 20 -6.97 -15.13 18.23
N ALA A 21 -7.64 -16.29 18.24
CA ALA A 21 -7.80 -17.14 17.07
C ALA A 21 -8.66 -16.43 16.02
N GLN A 22 -8.03 -15.78 15.04
CA GLN A 22 -8.68 -15.43 13.78
C GLN A 22 -8.77 -16.69 12.91
N VAL A 23 -9.98 -17.25 12.81
CA VAL A 23 -10.31 -18.25 11.80
C VAL A 23 -10.27 -17.55 10.43
N SER A 24 -9.18 -17.74 9.70
CA SER A 24 -9.01 -17.30 8.32
C SER A 24 -9.00 -18.54 7.43
N ALA A 25 -9.66 -18.47 6.28
CA ALA A 25 -9.67 -19.51 5.25
C ALA A 25 -8.23 -19.98 4.92
N PRO A 26 -8.01 -21.19 4.39
CA PRO A 26 -6.67 -21.65 4.07
C PRO A 26 -6.03 -20.73 3.04
N ASP A 27 -5.11 -19.91 3.51
CA ASP A 27 -4.34 -19.01 2.68
C ASP A 27 -3.56 -19.82 1.64
N SER A 28 -3.70 -19.45 0.38
CA SER A 28 -3.11 -20.21 -0.72
C SER A 28 -1.57 -20.16 -0.67
N VAL A 29 -0.95 -21.32 -0.91
CA VAL A 29 0.52 -21.43 -0.91
C VAL A 29 1.08 -20.72 -2.14
N VAL A 30 1.97 -19.77 -1.93
CA VAL A 30 2.72 -19.04 -2.97
C VAL A 30 4.01 -19.77 -3.31
N VAL A 31 4.75 -20.23 -2.29
CA VAL A 31 6.01 -20.96 -2.47
C VAL A 31 5.97 -22.27 -1.67
N PRO A 32 6.05 -23.44 -2.33
CA PRO A 32 6.07 -24.72 -1.63
C PRO A 32 7.37 -24.90 -0.82
N GLY A 33 7.31 -25.66 0.27
CA GLY A 33 8.47 -26.01 1.12
C GLY A 33 8.07 -26.09 2.60
N THR A 34 9.06 -26.10 3.49
CA THR A 34 8.84 -26.31 4.94
C THR A 34 9.52 -25.21 5.76
N PRO A 35 8.75 -24.31 6.43
CA PRO A 35 7.29 -24.14 6.29
C PRO A 35 6.94 -23.45 4.97
N PRO A 36 5.75 -23.69 4.38
CA PRO A 36 5.35 -23.06 3.12
C PRO A 36 5.16 -21.55 3.28
N ILE A 37 5.35 -20.79 2.21
CA ILE A 37 5.04 -19.35 2.17
C ILE A 37 3.63 -19.16 1.61
N SER A 38 2.81 -18.42 2.35
CA SER A 38 1.43 -18.09 2.02
C SER A 38 1.30 -16.67 1.44
N PHE A 39 0.14 -16.29 0.88
CA PHE A 39 -0.04 -14.91 0.40
C PHE A 39 -0.01 -13.89 1.55
N ARG A 40 -0.46 -14.28 2.75
CA ARG A 40 -0.43 -13.46 3.96
C ARG A 40 0.99 -13.17 4.39
N ASP A 41 1.92 -14.11 4.26
CA ASP A 41 3.34 -13.87 4.57
C ASP A 41 3.92 -12.81 3.61
N VAL A 42 3.61 -12.92 2.30
CA VAL A 42 4.01 -11.94 1.29
C VAL A 42 3.38 -10.57 1.59
N ALA A 43 2.08 -10.53 1.90
CA ALA A 43 1.35 -9.29 2.20
C ALA A 43 1.89 -8.61 3.47
N ASN A 44 2.22 -9.38 4.50
CA ASN A 44 2.87 -8.91 5.72
C ASN A 44 4.23 -8.29 5.41
N HIS A 45 5.04 -8.93 4.57
CA HIS A 45 6.34 -8.38 4.20
C HIS A 45 6.23 -7.08 3.39
N VAL A 46 5.29 -7.00 2.44
CA VAL A 46 4.95 -5.74 1.75
C VAL A 46 4.55 -4.66 2.75
N ARG A 47 3.77 -5.02 3.78
CA ARG A 47 3.31 -4.07 4.79
C ARG A 47 4.46 -3.49 5.62
N LEU A 48 5.48 -4.29 5.93
CA LEU A 48 6.71 -3.79 6.56
C LEU A 48 7.46 -2.82 5.64
N LEU A 49 7.61 -3.15 4.36
CA LEU A 49 8.24 -2.26 3.39
C LEU A 49 7.50 -0.91 3.26
N GLU A 50 6.17 -0.94 3.14
CA GLU A 50 5.32 0.25 3.14
C GLU A 50 5.48 1.08 4.44
N PHE A 51 5.55 0.41 5.59
CA PHE A 51 5.76 1.07 6.89
C PHE A 51 7.12 1.75 6.97
N VAL A 52 8.17 1.06 6.53
CA VAL A 52 9.55 1.56 6.53
C VAL A 52 9.72 2.78 5.63
N VAL A 53 9.24 2.68 4.39
CA VAL A 53 9.36 3.77 3.41
C VAL A 53 8.38 4.92 3.72
N GLY A 54 7.26 4.63 4.38
CA GLY A 54 6.24 5.64 4.71
C GLY A 54 5.30 5.98 3.55
N CYS A 55 5.24 5.12 2.53
CA CYS A 55 4.35 5.20 1.38
C CYS A 55 3.57 3.89 1.16
N ARG A 56 2.53 3.92 0.31
CA ARG A 56 1.65 2.76 0.08
C ARG A 56 1.79 2.20 -1.32
N ALA A 57 2.12 0.91 -1.44
CA ALA A 57 2.31 0.25 -2.72
C ALA A 57 0.98 0.10 -3.49
N THR A 58 1.05 0.31 -4.80
CA THR A 58 -0.04 0.02 -5.74
C THR A 58 -0.24 -1.48 -5.91
N SER A 59 -1.40 -1.91 -6.40
CA SER A 59 -1.65 -3.34 -6.68
C SER A 59 -0.64 -3.89 -7.69
N LEU A 60 -0.28 -3.11 -8.73
CA LEU A 60 0.76 -3.53 -9.67
C LEU A 60 2.12 -3.77 -9.01
N GLN A 61 2.56 -2.88 -8.11
CA GLN A 61 3.85 -3.06 -7.41
C GLN A 61 3.84 -4.34 -6.55
N LYS A 62 2.69 -4.65 -5.93
CA LYS A 62 2.49 -5.89 -5.16
C LYS A 62 2.54 -7.12 -6.07
N ASP A 63 1.93 -7.06 -7.24
CA ASP A 63 1.97 -8.15 -8.23
C ASP A 63 3.37 -8.38 -8.78
N VAL A 64 4.12 -7.32 -9.07
CA VAL A 64 5.51 -7.41 -9.51
C VAL A 64 6.35 -8.12 -8.44
N PHE A 65 6.21 -7.72 -7.18
CA PHE A 65 6.89 -8.36 -6.06
C PHE A 65 6.49 -9.83 -5.90
N LEU A 66 5.18 -10.14 -5.89
CA LEU A 66 4.68 -11.50 -5.80
C LEU A 66 5.22 -12.39 -6.93
N ASN A 67 5.26 -11.87 -8.15
CA ASN A 67 5.79 -12.60 -9.30
C ASN A 67 7.31 -12.78 -9.21
N ALA A 68 8.04 -11.82 -8.65
CA ALA A 68 9.47 -11.95 -8.39
C ALA A 68 9.74 -13.07 -7.37
N ILE A 69 9.00 -13.09 -6.24
CA ILE A 69 9.07 -14.16 -5.23
C ILE A 69 8.81 -15.53 -5.85
N LYS A 70 7.76 -15.68 -6.68
CA LYS A 70 7.45 -16.95 -7.35
C LYS A 70 8.55 -17.43 -8.30
N LYS A 71 9.35 -16.51 -8.85
CA LYS A 71 10.43 -16.81 -9.81
C LYS A 71 11.80 -16.97 -9.16
N THR A 72 11.95 -16.63 -7.87
CA THR A 72 13.20 -16.78 -7.15
C THR A 72 13.64 -18.24 -7.10
N PRO A 73 14.88 -18.58 -7.52
CA PRO A 73 15.40 -19.95 -7.46
C PRO A 73 15.38 -20.51 -6.04
N LYS A 74 15.23 -21.84 -5.90
CA LYS A 74 15.20 -22.51 -4.58
C LYS A 74 16.40 -22.18 -3.69
N SER A 75 17.59 -21.97 -4.28
CA SER A 75 18.80 -21.58 -3.56
C SER A 75 18.72 -20.18 -2.93
N GLY A 76 18.14 -19.19 -3.63
CA GLY A 76 17.89 -17.85 -3.10
C GLY A 76 16.63 -17.74 -2.24
N MET A 77 15.79 -18.77 -2.25
CA MET A 77 14.53 -18.80 -1.50
C MET A 77 14.71 -19.09 -0.01
N LYS A 78 15.84 -19.64 0.43
CA LYS A 78 16.02 -20.02 1.84
C LYS A 78 16.00 -18.79 2.76
N ASP A 79 16.82 -17.80 2.48
CA ASP A 79 16.95 -16.59 3.29
C ASP A 79 15.71 -15.70 3.13
N CYS A 80 15.20 -15.58 1.89
CA CYS A 80 13.94 -14.89 1.60
C CYS A 80 12.75 -15.50 2.37
N ARG A 81 12.67 -16.83 2.47
CA ARG A 81 11.62 -17.52 3.22
C ARG A 81 11.65 -17.17 4.70
N GLU A 82 12.83 -17.14 5.31
CA GLU A 82 12.96 -16.79 6.72
C GLU A 82 12.44 -15.36 6.98
N HIS A 83 12.84 -14.39 6.15
CA HIS A 83 12.39 -13.01 6.28
C HIS A 83 10.88 -12.83 6.06
N LEU A 84 10.29 -13.58 5.12
CA LEU A 84 8.83 -13.56 4.87
C LEU A 84 8.05 -14.09 6.07
N LEU A 85 8.55 -15.14 6.73
CA LEU A 85 7.91 -15.72 7.92
C LEU A 85 8.07 -14.81 9.15
N GLN A 86 9.27 -14.26 9.36
CA GLN A 86 9.55 -13.35 10.46
C GLN A 86 8.74 -12.04 10.35
N ALA A 87 8.40 -11.61 9.14
CA ALA A 87 7.55 -10.43 8.93
C ALA A 87 6.19 -10.54 9.63
N ARG A 88 5.60 -11.75 9.67
CA ARG A 88 4.34 -12.01 10.36
C ARG A 88 4.47 -11.80 11.86
N GLU A 89 5.50 -12.36 12.47
CA GLU A 89 5.75 -12.27 13.92
C GLU A 89 6.00 -10.82 14.34
N LEU A 90 6.81 -10.10 13.56
CA LEU A 90 7.08 -8.68 13.81
C LEU A 90 5.82 -7.83 13.70
N ILE A 91 4.98 -8.08 12.69
CA ILE A 91 3.71 -7.36 12.55
C ILE A 91 2.78 -7.59 13.74
N GLN A 92 2.71 -8.83 14.23
CA GLN A 92 1.90 -9.15 15.40
C GLN A 92 2.41 -8.44 16.66
N SER A 93 3.73 -8.42 16.89
CA SER A 93 4.31 -7.75 18.05
C SER A 93 4.19 -6.23 17.99
N MET A 94 4.28 -5.64 16.78
CA MET A 94 4.06 -4.20 16.57
C MET A 94 2.64 -3.74 16.95
N GLY A 95 1.66 -4.64 17.01
CA GLY A 95 0.29 -4.33 17.42
C GLY A 95 0.21 -3.75 18.85
N SER A 96 1.04 -4.24 19.77
CA SER A 96 1.09 -3.81 21.18
C SER A 96 2.13 -2.73 21.48
N MET A 97 3.02 -2.42 20.54
CA MET A 97 4.09 -1.43 20.73
C MET A 97 3.56 0.00 20.73
N GLY A 98 4.20 0.88 21.50
CA GLY A 98 3.98 2.32 21.46
C GLY A 98 4.62 2.98 20.23
N ASP A 99 4.25 4.24 19.95
CA ASP A 99 4.70 4.95 18.74
C ASP A 99 6.23 5.12 18.68
N ARG A 100 6.89 5.34 19.82
CA ARG A 100 8.36 5.47 19.90
C ARG A 100 9.09 4.18 19.55
N GLU A 101 8.59 3.04 20.01
CA GLU A 101 9.16 1.73 19.72
C GLU A 101 9.01 1.41 18.24
N ARG A 102 7.83 1.67 17.68
CA ARG A 102 7.57 1.52 16.25
C ARG A 102 8.50 2.39 15.41
N GLU A 103 8.72 3.64 15.80
CA GLU A 103 9.65 4.53 15.08
C GLU A 103 11.09 4.02 15.15
N THR A 104 11.50 3.44 16.27
CA THR A 104 12.82 2.82 16.43
C THR A 104 12.96 1.60 15.49
N ILE A 105 11.96 0.72 15.47
CA ILE A 105 11.92 -0.42 14.54
C ILE A 105 11.92 0.05 13.09
N ARG A 106 11.19 1.12 12.77
CA ARG A 106 11.17 1.71 11.43
C ARG A 106 12.57 2.08 10.97
N GLY A 107 13.34 2.76 11.82
CA GLY A 107 14.73 3.13 11.53
C GLY A 107 15.65 1.93 11.36
N LEU A 108 15.53 0.91 12.22
CA LEU A 108 16.33 -0.32 12.12
C LEU A 108 16.05 -1.09 10.83
N LEU A 109 14.77 -1.29 10.50
CA LEU A 109 14.37 -1.95 9.27
C LEU A 109 14.78 -1.13 8.03
N PHE A 110 14.69 0.19 8.09
CA PHE A 110 15.14 1.05 6.99
C PHE A 110 16.62 0.83 6.66
N ASN A 111 17.47 0.76 7.70
CA ASN A 111 18.89 0.50 7.52
C ASN A 111 19.12 -0.91 6.97
N ASP A 112 18.46 -1.92 7.53
CA ASP A 112 18.57 -3.32 7.10
C ASP A 112 18.16 -3.52 5.63
N PHE A 113 17.01 -2.96 5.20
CA PHE A 113 16.60 -2.99 3.80
C PHE A 113 17.54 -2.20 2.88
N SER A 114 18.11 -1.08 3.36
CA SER A 114 19.06 -0.29 2.56
C SER A 114 20.40 -1.01 2.37
N GLU A 115 20.91 -1.67 3.40
CA GLU A 115 22.12 -2.50 3.36
C GLU A 115 21.91 -3.73 2.46
N THR A 116 20.76 -4.40 2.60
CA THR A 116 20.39 -5.54 1.75
C THR A 116 20.24 -5.10 0.30
N ALA A 117 19.59 -3.98 0.01
CA ALA A 117 19.45 -3.46 -1.34
C ALA A 117 20.77 -3.05 -2.00
N THR A 118 21.78 -2.74 -1.20
CA THR A 118 23.14 -2.44 -1.68
C THR A 118 23.93 -3.72 -1.97
N SER A 119 23.78 -4.73 -1.12
CA SER A 119 24.55 -5.98 -1.17
C SER A 119 23.95 -7.06 -2.08
N ASP A 120 22.61 -7.14 -2.17
CA ASP A 120 21.89 -8.08 -3.00
C ASP A 120 20.77 -7.38 -3.80
N LYS A 121 21.12 -7.03 -5.05
CA LYS A 121 20.18 -6.41 -6.00
C LYS A 121 19.22 -7.41 -6.65
N ALA A 122 19.46 -8.72 -6.49
CA ALA A 122 18.60 -9.77 -7.03
C ALA A 122 17.48 -10.16 -6.07
N ASP A 123 17.58 -9.75 -4.79
CA ASP A 123 16.54 -9.95 -3.80
C ASP A 123 15.24 -9.19 -4.19
N PRO A 124 14.09 -9.88 -4.28
CA PRO A 124 12.82 -9.24 -4.62
C PRO A 124 12.39 -8.14 -3.64
N ALA A 125 12.69 -8.28 -2.34
CA ALA A 125 12.29 -7.30 -1.34
C ALA A 125 13.12 -6.02 -1.46
N SER A 126 14.43 -6.14 -1.70
CA SER A 126 15.31 -5.04 -2.11
C SER A 126 14.78 -4.30 -3.34
N GLY A 127 14.32 -5.04 -4.35
CA GLY A 127 13.73 -4.45 -5.56
C GLY A 127 12.50 -3.60 -5.27
N LEU A 128 11.56 -4.13 -4.47
CA LEU A 128 10.36 -3.38 -4.07
C LEU A 128 10.71 -2.20 -3.15
N PHE A 129 11.62 -2.37 -2.20
CA PHE A 129 12.09 -1.31 -1.31
C PHE A 129 12.64 -0.11 -2.09
N LEU A 130 13.57 -0.37 -3.02
CA LEU A 130 14.18 0.67 -3.85
C LEU A 130 13.15 1.36 -4.75
N ASP A 131 12.22 0.61 -5.34
CA ASP A 131 11.15 1.18 -6.16
C ASP A 131 10.25 2.11 -5.34
N LEU A 132 9.76 1.65 -4.18
CA LEU A 132 8.92 2.46 -3.29
C LEU A 132 9.64 3.69 -2.79
N LYS A 133 10.89 3.55 -2.34
CA LYS A 133 11.70 4.67 -1.86
C LYS A 133 11.87 5.72 -2.96
N ARG A 134 12.30 5.29 -4.15
CA ARG A 134 12.47 6.19 -5.30
C ARG A 134 11.16 6.88 -5.66
N ASN A 135 10.06 6.14 -5.75
CA ASN A 135 8.78 6.68 -6.21
C ASN A 135 8.16 7.62 -5.17
N CYS A 136 8.43 7.40 -3.88
CA CYS A 136 8.04 8.31 -2.81
C CYS A 136 8.84 9.61 -2.83
N ASP A 137 10.15 9.53 -3.04
CA ASP A 137 11.06 10.70 -3.04
C ASP A 137 10.95 11.54 -4.33
N GLN A 138 10.61 10.90 -5.46
CA GLN A 138 10.54 11.56 -6.75
C GLN A 138 9.28 12.43 -6.88
N THR A 139 9.43 13.74 -6.81
CA THR A 139 8.38 14.69 -7.21
C THR A 139 8.21 14.67 -8.74
N VAL A 140 6.97 14.50 -9.21
CA VAL A 140 6.63 14.50 -10.65
C VAL A 140 6.07 15.84 -11.12
N PHE A 141 5.30 16.51 -10.27
CA PHE A 141 4.82 17.88 -10.48
C PHE A 141 4.40 18.49 -9.14
N GLY A 142 4.27 19.82 -9.08
CA GLY A 142 3.88 20.53 -7.87
C GLY A 142 3.57 21.99 -8.12
N SER A 143 2.93 22.63 -7.14
CA SER A 143 2.52 24.03 -7.14
C SER A 143 2.57 24.53 -5.70
N GLY A 144 3.29 25.63 -5.46
CA GLY A 144 3.52 26.14 -4.11
C GLY A 144 4.17 25.08 -3.20
N SER A 145 3.53 24.78 -2.08
CA SER A 145 3.98 23.78 -1.10
C SER A 145 3.51 22.35 -1.40
N ALA A 146 2.53 22.17 -2.30
CA ALA A 146 2.01 20.86 -2.65
C ALA A 146 2.87 20.21 -3.74
N LYS A 147 3.44 19.05 -3.43
CA LYS A 147 4.28 18.26 -4.33
C LYS A 147 3.69 16.87 -4.49
N VAL A 148 3.36 16.50 -5.72
CA VAL A 148 2.87 15.15 -6.02
C VAL A 148 4.07 14.27 -6.33
N SER A 149 4.23 13.20 -5.54
CA SER A 149 5.26 12.19 -5.79
C SER A 149 4.83 11.22 -6.89
N ARG A 150 5.78 10.49 -7.46
CA ARG A 150 5.49 9.42 -8.41
C ARG A 150 4.56 8.38 -7.78
N GLN A 151 4.76 8.04 -6.51
CA GLN A 151 3.91 7.10 -5.78
C GLN A 151 2.45 7.58 -5.68
N CYS A 152 2.23 8.87 -5.41
CA CYS A 152 0.87 9.44 -5.38
C CYS A 152 0.21 9.39 -6.76
N LEU A 153 0.97 9.68 -7.81
CA LEU A 153 0.47 9.63 -9.18
C LEU A 153 0.12 8.20 -9.62
N ASP A 154 0.96 7.22 -9.28
CA ASP A 154 0.70 5.81 -9.60
C ASP A 154 -0.54 5.29 -8.84
N ALA A 155 -0.70 5.67 -7.56
CA ALA A 155 -1.91 5.38 -6.78
C ALA A 155 -3.16 6.04 -7.37
N PHE A 156 -3.05 7.29 -7.84
CA PHE A 156 -4.14 7.98 -8.51
C PHE A 156 -4.52 7.31 -9.84
N CYS A 157 -3.55 6.84 -10.62
CA CYS A 157 -3.82 6.06 -11.84
C CYS A 157 -4.56 4.75 -11.54
N GLU A 158 -4.19 4.04 -10.48
CA GLU A 158 -4.90 2.83 -10.04
C GLU A 158 -6.34 3.17 -9.62
N TYR A 159 -6.53 4.27 -8.87
CA TYR A 159 -7.85 4.73 -8.48
C TYR A 159 -8.71 5.16 -9.67
N VAL A 160 -8.15 5.80 -10.70
CA VAL A 160 -8.89 6.10 -11.94
C VAL A 160 -9.34 4.81 -12.63
N GLY A 161 -8.47 3.80 -12.69
CA GLY A 161 -8.81 2.47 -13.22
C GLY A 161 -9.91 1.77 -12.41
N PHE A 162 -9.89 1.91 -11.09
CA PHE A 162 -10.96 1.47 -10.20
C PHE A 162 -12.26 2.22 -10.48
N PHE A 163 -12.22 3.54 -10.54
CA PHE A 163 -13.37 4.40 -10.76
C PHE A 163 -14.07 4.13 -12.10
N MET A 164 -13.30 3.84 -13.16
CA MET A 164 -13.85 3.48 -14.47
C MET A 164 -14.72 2.21 -14.45
N ASN A 165 -14.46 1.30 -13.51
CA ASN A 165 -15.24 0.08 -13.32
C ASN A 165 -15.13 -0.44 -11.87
N PRO A 166 -15.89 0.11 -10.93
CA PRO A 166 -15.72 -0.21 -9.51
C PRO A 166 -16.07 -1.65 -9.13
N GLU A 167 -16.91 -2.33 -9.93
CA GLU A 167 -17.28 -3.73 -9.72
C GLU A 167 -16.20 -4.70 -10.23
N LYS A 168 -15.43 -4.28 -11.24
CA LYS A 168 -14.29 -5.02 -11.78
C LYS A 168 -13.18 -4.04 -12.16
N PRO A 169 -12.37 -3.61 -11.17
CA PRO A 169 -11.33 -2.60 -11.36
C PRO A 169 -10.39 -2.98 -12.50
N VAL A 170 -9.99 -1.99 -13.29
CA VAL A 170 -9.12 -2.22 -14.45
C VAL A 170 -7.74 -1.63 -14.15
N ILE A 171 -6.70 -2.46 -14.32
CA ILE A 171 -5.33 -1.96 -14.35
C ILE A 171 -5.13 -1.22 -15.68
N LEU A 172 -4.95 0.10 -15.61
CA LEU A 172 -4.70 0.92 -16.79
C LEU A 172 -3.44 0.44 -17.54
N SER A 173 -3.48 0.42 -18.87
CA SER A 173 -2.30 0.17 -19.71
C SER A 173 -1.26 1.29 -19.56
N GLY A 174 -0.02 1.05 -19.99
CA GLY A 174 1.04 2.07 -19.95
C GLY A 174 0.68 3.37 -20.67
N ALA A 175 0.00 3.26 -21.83
CA ALA A 175 -0.48 4.42 -22.59
C ALA A 175 -1.58 5.19 -21.83
N GLN A 176 -2.54 4.48 -21.22
CA GLN A 176 -3.59 5.11 -20.42
C GLN A 176 -3.02 5.82 -19.18
N ARG A 177 -2.08 5.19 -18.46
CA ARG A 177 -1.40 5.82 -17.31
C ARG A 177 -0.63 7.07 -17.71
N LYS A 178 0.09 7.03 -18.83
CA LYS A 178 0.76 8.20 -19.39
C LYS A 178 -0.22 9.34 -19.68
N MET A 179 -1.34 9.03 -20.33
CA MET A 179 -2.39 10.03 -20.61
C MET A 179 -2.96 10.64 -19.32
N VAL A 180 -3.33 9.80 -18.33
CA VAL A 180 -3.82 10.28 -17.02
C VAL A 180 -2.77 11.15 -16.32
N SER A 181 -1.50 10.76 -16.41
CA SER A 181 -0.37 11.48 -15.81
C SER A 181 -0.16 12.87 -16.42
N GLU A 182 -0.16 12.96 -17.74
CA GLU A 182 -0.05 14.21 -18.48
C GLU A 182 -1.24 15.15 -18.19
N GLN A 183 -2.45 14.59 -18.13
CA GLN A 183 -3.65 15.35 -17.79
C GLN A 183 -3.64 15.83 -16.34
N ALA A 184 -3.30 14.97 -15.39
CA ALA A 184 -3.19 15.32 -13.98
C ALA A 184 -2.17 16.44 -13.76
N SER A 185 -0.98 16.34 -14.38
CA SER A 185 0.05 17.38 -14.31
C SER A 185 -0.43 18.72 -14.88
N ARG A 186 -1.12 18.71 -16.02
CA ARG A 186 -1.67 19.91 -16.66
C ARG A 186 -2.78 20.57 -15.83
N LEU A 187 -3.65 19.77 -15.21
CA LEU A 187 -4.80 20.25 -14.46
C LEU A 187 -4.45 20.66 -13.02
N PHE A 188 -3.38 20.09 -12.46
CA PHE A 188 -2.97 20.31 -11.06
C PHE A 188 -2.90 21.78 -10.64
N PRO A 189 -2.30 22.71 -11.42
CA PRO A 189 -2.22 24.12 -11.01
C PRO A 189 -3.57 24.82 -10.92
N SER A 190 -4.60 24.30 -11.59
CA SER A 190 -5.96 24.85 -11.60
C SER A 190 -6.84 24.34 -10.46
N LEU A 191 -6.37 23.33 -9.71
CA LEU A 191 -7.08 22.80 -8.55
C LEU A 191 -6.99 23.79 -7.37
N SER A 192 -7.97 23.74 -6.47
CA SER A 192 -7.88 24.48 -5.20
C SER A 192 -6.69 24.00 -4.35
N PRO A 193 -6.13 24.85 -3.47
CA PRO A 193 -5.02 24.47 -2.59
C PRO A 193 -5.29 23.23 -1.74
N GLU A 194 -6.52 23.05 -1.29
CA GLU A 194 -6.96 21.89 -0.50
C GLU A 194 -6.88 20.61 -1.33
N VAL A 195 -7.41 20.64 -2.57
CA VAL A 195 -7.37 19.50 -3.49
C VAL A 195 -5.94 19.18 -3.91
N GLN A 196 -5.09 20.19 -4.09
CA GLN A 196 -3.65 19.99 -4.35
C GLN A 196 -2.96 19.26 -3.19
N LYS A 197 -3.30 19.61 -1.94
CA LYS A 197 -2.78 18.96 -0.74
C LYS A 197 -3.24 17.51 -0.64
N ASP A 198 -4.51 17.22 -0.92
CA ASP A 198 -5.04 15.86 -0.89
C ASP A 198 -4.37 14.99 -1.97
N PHE A 199 -4.13 15.54 -3.16
CA PHE A 199 -3.41 14.81 -4.20
C PHE A 199 -1.93 14.53 -3.82
N ALA A 200 -1.28 15.47 -3.12
CA ALA A 200 0.09 15.28 -2.64
C ALA A 200 0.23 14.14 -1.59
N GLY A 201 -0.88 13.69 -0.98
CA GLY A 201 -0.93 12.57 -0.03
C GLY A 201 -1.80 11.39 -0.51
N PHE A 202 -2.05 11.29 -1.82
CA PHE A 202 -3.10 10.43 -2.34
C PHE A 202 -2.84 8.93 -2.19
N ASP A 203 -1.58 8.50 -2.11
CA ASP A 203 -1.24 7.08 -1.89
C ASP A 203 -1.85 6.54 -0.58
N ARG A 204 -1.86 7.37 0.47
CA ARG A 204 -2.47 7.06 1.77
C ARG A 204 -4.00 7.09 1.69
N ILE A 205 -4.57 8.08 1.00
CA ILE A 205 -6.02 8.16 0.76
C ILE A 205 -6.48 6.89 0.04
N TRP A 206 -5.82 6.52 -1.06
CA TRP A 206 -6.14 5.32 -1.82
C TRP A 206 -5.98 4.03 -1.01
N PHE A 207 -4.94 3.95 -0.16
CA PHE A 207 -4.79 2.83 0.76
C PHE A 207 -5.99 2.69 1.70
N PHE A 208 -6.45 3.78 2.32
CA PHE A 208 -7.62 3.75 3.19
C PHE A 208 -8.90 3.36 2.45
N LEU A 209 -9.07 3.83 1.21
CA LEU A 209 -10.18 3.43 0.36
C LEU A 209 -10.18 1.92 0.13
N ARG A 210 -9.04 1.33 -0.24
CA ARG A 210 -8.91 -0.13 -0.40
C ARG A 210 -9.18 -0.89 0.90
N ALA A 211 -8.64 -0.40 2.01
CA ALA A 211 -8.85 -0.99 3.33
C ALA A 211 -10.34 -0.96 3.74
N SER A 212 -11.05 0.13 3.44
CA SER A 212 -12.50 0.24 3.67
C SER A 212 -13.31 -0.74 2.84
N MET A 213 -12.88 -1.06 1.61
CA MET A 213 -13.58 -2.04 0.78
C MET A 213 -13.47 -3.47 1.33
N ALA A 214 -12.40 -3.75 2.09
CA ALA A 214 -12.21 -5.01 2.79
C ALA A 214 -12.99 -5.09 4.13
N SER A 215 -13.50 -3.95 4.63
CA SER A 215 -14.19 -3.86 5.93
C SER A 215 -15.60 -4.48 5.99
N GLY A 216 -16.16 -4.87 4.84
CA GLY A 216 -17.47 -5.52 4.73
C GLY A 216 -18.41 -4.85 3.72
N LYS A 217 -19.48 -5.58 3.36
CA LYS A 217 -20.40 -5.22 2.27
C LYS A 217 -21.02 -3.83 2.41
N SER A 218 -21.43 -3.46 3.63
CA SER A 218 -22.15 -2.20 3.90
C SER A 218 -21.30 -0.95 3.61
N ALA A 219 -20.03 -0.93 4.03
CA ALA A 219 -19.13 0.19 3.78
C ALA A 219 -18.74 0.27 2.29
N ARG A 220 -18.47 -0.89 1.67
CA ARG A 220 -18.22 -0.99 0.23
C ARG A 220 -19.37 -0.42 -0.58
N ASP A 221 -20.61 -0.84 -0.33
CA ASP A 221 -21.78 -0.42 -1.10
C ASP A 221 -22.04 1.10 -1.03
N ARG A 222 -21.80 1.71 0.15
CA ARG A 222 -21.88 3.17 0.31
C ARG A 222 -20.81 3.91 -0.47
N PHE A 223 -19.55 3.49 -0.36
CA PHE A 223 -18.45 4.07 -1.13
C PHE A 223 -18.68 3.95 -2.64
N LEU A 224 -19.10 2.77 -3.11
CA LEU A 224 -19.44 2.56 -4.52
C LEU A 224 -20.58 3.48 -4.98
N THR A 225 -21.56 3.75 -4.11
CA THR A 225 -22.66 4.69 -4.41
C THR A 225 -22.15 6.12 -4.55
N LEU A 226 -21.27 6.57 -3.65
CA LEU A 226 -20.63 7.89 -3.73
C LEU A 226 -19.83 8.04 -5.03
N LEU A 227 -19.02 7.03 -5.38
CA LEU A 227 -18.25 7.04 -6.63
C LEU A 227 -19.14 7.06 -7.88
N ARG A 228 -20.22 6.26 -7.91
CA ARG A 228 -21.15 6.27 -9.05
C ARG A 228 -21.81 7.63 -9.19
N ASN A 229 -22.16 8.29 -8.09
CA ASN A 229 -22.74 9.64 -8.11
C ASN A 229 -21.73 10.69 -8.58
N ALA A 230 -20.47 10.59 -8.15
CA ALA A 230 -19.37 11.39 -8.66
C ALA A 230 -19.17 11.22 -10.18
N GLY A 231 -19.27 9.99 -10.70
CA GLY A 231 -19.12 9.69 -12.13
C GLY A 231 -20.23 10.22 -13.04
N LYS A 232 -21.44 10.46 -12.50
CA LYS A 232 -22.54 11.06 -13.27
C LYS A 232 -22.31 12.54 -13.60
N ALA A 233 -21.35 13.20 -12.93
CA ALA A 233 -20.99 14.59 -13.20
C ALA A 233 -19.97 14.74 -14.36
N SER A 234 -19.45 13.64 -14.93
CA SER A 234 -18.46 13.68 -16.01
C SER A 234 -19.04 13.18 -17.34
N PRO A 235 -18.86 13.90 -18.45
CA PRO A 235 -19.47 13.57 -19.74
C PRO A 235 -18.88 12.30 -20.41
N ASP A 236 -17.66 11.88 -20.07
CA ASP A 236 -17.09 10.57 -20.48
C ASP A 236 -15.88 10.18 -19.61
N PRO A 237 -16.08 9.63 -18.40
CA PRO A 237 -15.00 9.28 -17.48
C PRO A 237 -14.06 8.18 -18.00
N LYS A 238 -14.40 7.54 -19.13
CA LYS A 238 -13.59 6.48 -19.76
C LYS A 238 -12.63 6.99 -20.84
N LYS A 239 -12.75 8.27 -21.27
CA LYS A 239 -11.94 8.82 -22.36
C LYS A 239 -10.98 9.95 -21.97
N SER A 240 -11.25 10.70 -20.90
CA SER A 240 -10.36 11.78 -20.48
C SER A 240 -10.61 12.24 -19.04
N LEU A 241 -9.53 12.53 -18.31
CA LEU A 241 -9.58 13.26 -17.04
C LEU A 241 -9.81 14.75 -17.33
N SER A 242 -10.93 15.30 -16.84
CA SER A 242 -11.25 16.73 -16.89
C SER A 242 -11.02 17.38 -15.52
N LEU A 243 -10.93 18.72 -15.47
CA LEU A 243 -10.77 19.43 -14.18
C LEU A 243 -11.91 19.09 -13.19
N PRO A 244 -13.21 19.16 -13.58
CA PRO A 244 -14.29 18.85 -12.64
C PRO A 244 -14.27 17.39 -12.18
N LEU A 245 -13.88 16.45 -13.06
CA LEU A 245 -13.74 15.05 -12.68
C LEU A 245 -12.58 14.85 -11.70
N MET A 246 -11.44 15.47 -11.96
CA MET A 246 -10.26 15.39 -11.09
C MET A 246 -10.55 15.97 -9.70
N GLU A 247 -11.20 17.13 -9.63
CA GLU A 247 -11.66 17.73 -8.37
C GLU A 247 -12.58 16.75 -7.65
N THR A 248 -13.63 16.27 -8.32
CA THR A 248 -14.59 15.33 -7.73
C THR A 248 -13.93 14.06 -7.19
N LEU A 249 -13.00 13.47 -7.93
CA LEU A 249 -12.28 12.25 -7.53
C LEU A 249 -11.42 12.44 -6.29
N LEU A 250 -10.93 13.67 -6.07
CA LEU A 250 -10.08 14.04 -4.94
C LEU A 250 -10.87 14.64 -3.78
N LEU A 251 -12.16 14.97 -3.95
CA LEU A 251 -12.98 15.58 -2.91
C LEU A 251 -13.07 14.68 -1.67
N PRO A 252 -12.84 15.23 -0.46
CA PRO A 252 -13.01 14.51 0.80
C PRO A 252 -14.39 13.86 0.94
N SER A 253 -15.45 14.49 0.44
CA SER A 253 -16.81 13.93 0.45
C SER A 253 -16.97 12.59 -0.29
N VAL A 254 -16.02 12.22 -1.16
CA VAL A 254 -16.03 10.95 -1.89
C VAL A 254 -15.29 9.85 -1.11
N TRP A 255 -14.30 10.19 -0.28
CA TRP A 255 -13.42 9.21 0.36
C TRP A 255 -13.36 9.25 1.89
N GLU A 256 -13.78 10.32 2.56
CA GLU A 256 -13.70 10.47 4.02
C GLU A 256 -14.55 9.45 4.77
N GLU A 257 -15.76 9.14 4.28
CA GLU A 257 -16.62 8.13 4.90
C GLU A 257 -15.94 6.75 4.85
N ALA A 258 -15.36 6.40 3.70
CA ALA A 258 -14.59 5.18 3.51
C ALA A 258 -13.33 5.15 4.41
N ALA A 259 -12.60 6.28 4.49
CA ALA A 259 -11.46 6.40 5.39
C ALA A 259 -11.87 6.28 6.87
N GLY A 260 -13.03 6.82 7.25
CA GLY A 260 -13.61 6.67 8.59
C GLY A 260 -13.92 5.22 8.93
N ALA A 261 -14.47 4.45 8.00
CA ALA A 261 -14.71 3.01 8.18
C ALA A 261 -13.40 2.22 8.36
N ALA A 262 -12.35 2.54 7.58
CA ALA A 262 -11.03 1.93 7.75
C ALA A 262 -10.39 2.27 9.11
N LYS A 263 -10.51 3.54 9.55
CA LYS A 263 -10.02 4.00 10.87
C LYS A 263 -10.78 3.34 12.03
N ALA A 264 -12.08 3.11 11.89
CA ALA A 264 -12.90 2.44 12.90
C ALA A 264 -12.48 0.98 13.13
N LEU A 265 -11.87 0.35 12.12
CA LEU A 265 -11.24 -0.97 12.25
C LEU A 265 -9.81 -0.92 12.83
N GLY A 266 -9.41 0.27 13.28
CA GLY A 266 -8.14 0.53 13.93
C GLY A 266 -7.07 1.12 13.01
N ASP A 267 -7.26 1.23 11.68
CA ASP A 267 -6.17 1.72 10.82
C ASP A 267 -5.84 3.20 11.07
N LYS A 268 -4.69 3.46 11.69
CA LYS A 268 -4.22 4.83 12.01
C LYS A 268 -3.53 5.55 10.85
N GLY A 269 -3.49 5.01 9.62
CA GLY A 269 -2.85 5.64 8.47
C GLY A 269 -1.33 5.58 8.44
N THR A 270 -0.69 5.56 9.62
CA THR A 270 0.68 5.05 9.82
C THR A 270 0.73 3.53 9.65
N GLY A 271 -0.42 2.86 9.83
CA GLY A 271 -0.70 1.55 9.27
C GLY A 271 -1.04 0.42 10.24
N TRP A 272 -1.48 0.69 11.47
CA TRP A 272 -1.82 -0.37 12.45
C TRP A 272 -2.92 0.05 13.44
N PRO A 273 -3.82 -0.87 13.91
CA PRO A 273 -3.68 -2.34 14.01
C PRO A 273 -4.62 -3.26 13.17
N SER A 274 -4.00 -4.31 12.62
CA SER A 274 -4.31 -5.76 12.67
C SER A 274 -5.68 -6.35 12.28
N SER A 275 -6.32 -5.96 11.19
CA SER A 275 -7.43 -6.81 10.69
C SER A 275 -7.70 -6.81 9.19
N LEU A 276 -7.21 -5.84 8.42
CA LEU A 276 -7.66 -5.69 7.04
C LEU A 276 -6.82 -6.55 6.09
N GLU A 277 -7.43 -7.64 5.60
CA GLU A 277 -7.02 -8.28 4.35
C GLU A 277 -6.96 -7.19 3.27
N ILE A 278 -5.77 -6.94 2.73
CA ILE A 278 -5.61 -5.96 1.66
C ILE A 278 -6.08 -6.64 0.38
N ILE A 279 -7.16 -6.13 -0.21
CA ILE A 279 -7.58 -6.53 -1.56
C ILE A 279 -6.49 -6.07 -2.55
N VAL A 280 -5.81 -7.04 -3.15
CA VAL A 280 -4.96 -6.86 -4.34
C VAL A 280 -5.85 -7.25 -5.54
N TRP A 281 -6.00 -6.33 -6.50
CA TRP A 281 -6.84 -6.52 -7.69
C TRP A 281 -6.04 -7.10 -8.84
#